data_AF-A0A963V4U3-F1
#
_entry.id   AF-A0A963V4U3-F1
#
_cell.length_a   1.000
_cell.length_b   1.000
_cell.length_c   1.000
_cell.angle_alpha   90.00
_cell.angle_beta   90.00
_cell.angle_gamma   90.00
#
_symmetry.space_group_name_H-M   'P 1'
#
loop_
_entity.id
_entity.type
_entity.pdbx_description
1 polymer ?
#
loop_
_entity_poly.entity_id
_entity_poly.type
_entity_poly.pdbx_seq_one_letter_code
_entity_poly.pdbx_strand_id
1 'polypeptide(L)'
;MKRLIFAFFLHFLTFSGAFAQDLSRWGDIEAFLIEALSPGEEIAAYAWLPDNPDPDLANEAIGVVYPVLVGAAGNTGIAAGHFYRFKDEMELNSLVTNLFGYDPRDARFFADRIEITTNVLGPNDPRCCPSKVQVWRLPRADFAAVQVP
;
A
#
# COMPACT_ATOMS: atom_id res chain seq x y z
N MET A 1 54.96 -19.63 24.57
CA MET A 1 54.50 -18.54 23.70
C MET A 1 53.29 -19.03 22.89
N LYS A 2 52.13 -18.35 23.00
CA LYS A 2 50.94 -18.41 22.09
C LYS A 2 50.21 -19.79 22.04
N ARG A 3 48.88 -19.92 22.15
CA ARG A 3 47.79 -19.06 21.65
C ARG A 3 46.53 -19.19 22.53
N LEU A 4 45.87 -18.05 22.76
CA LEU A 4 44.51 -17.91 23.28
C LEU A 4 43.50 -18.56 22.33
N ILE A 5 42.52 -19.29 22.88
CA ILE A 5 41.28 -19.67 22.19
C ILE A 5 40.22 -18.67 22.65
N PHE A 6 39.79 -17.81 21.72
CA PHE A 6 38.74 -16.81 21.92
C PHE A 6 37.39 -17.51 21.69
N ALA A 7 36.59 -17.66 22.74
CA ALA A 7 35.25 -18.24 22.67
C ALA A 7 34.23 -17.20 22.19
N PHE A 8 33.82 -17.37 20.93
CA PHE A 8 32.45 -17.39 20.43
C PHE A 8 31.34 -16.87 21.38
N PHE A 9 30.79 -15.70 21.07
CA PHE A 9 29.39 -15.35 21.38
C PHE A 9 28.91 -14.24 20.43
N LEU A 10 28.54 -14.64 19.22
CA LEU A 10 27.92 -13.75 18.23
C LEU A 10 26.40 -13.77 18.49
N HIS A 11 25.88 -12.73 19.16
CA HIS A 11 24.45 -12.50 19.27
C HIS A 11 23.92 -11.99 17.92
N PHE A 12 23.33 -12.89 17.13
CA PHE A 12 22.47 -12.53 16.00
C PHE A 12 21.16 -11.96 16.54
N LEU A 13 21.03 -10.63 16.51
CA LEU A 13 19.74 -9.94 16.55
C LEU A 13 19.56 -9.23 15.21
N THR A 14 19.02 -9.95 14.23
CA THR A 14 18.49 -9.37 13.00
C THR A 14 17.07 -9.87 12.82
N PHE A 15 16.12 -9.24 13.52
CA PHE A 15 14.71 -9.31 13.17
C PHE A 15 14.24 -7.91 12.79
N SER A 16 14.39 -7.59 11.51
CA SER A 16 13.66 -6.53 10.82
C SER A 16 13.56 -6.95 9.36
N GLY A 17 12.86 -8.07 9.13
CA GLY A 17 12.46 -8.46 7.79
C GLY A 17 11.35 -7.53 7.34
N ALA A 18 11.70 -6.42 6.70
CA ALA A 18 10.79 -5.79 5.76
C ALA A 18 10.67 -6.78 4.60
N PHE A 19 9.52 -7.44 4.45
CA PHE A 19 9.24 -8.20 3.24
C PHE A 19 9.09 -7.19 2.11
N ALA A 20 10.17 -6.94 1.37
CA ALA A 20 10.07 -6.32 0.07
C ALA A 20 9.22 -7.25 -0.79
N GLN A 21 8.03 -6.80 -1.18
CA GLN A 21 7.17 -7.57 -2.07
C GLN A 21 7.85 -7.64 -3.43
N ASP A 22 8.06 -8.86 -3.93
CA ASP A 22 8.52 -9.07 -5.30
C ASP A 22 7.36 -8.81 -6.26
N LEU A 23 7.20 -7.55 -6.66
CA LEU A 23 6.16 -7.13 -7.59
C LEU A 23 6.35 -7.74 -8.98
N SER A 24 7.53 -8.30 -9.32
CA SER A 24 7.78 -8.87 -10.65
C SER A 24 6.88 -10.07 -10.98
N ARG A 25 6.40 -10.79 -9.96
CA ARG A 25 5.49 -11.93 -10.13
C ARG A 25 4.04 -11.53 -10.39
N TRP A 26 3.70 -10.25 -10.22
CA TRP A 26 2.33 -9.75 -10.38
C TRP A 26 2.02 -9.24 -11.80
N GLY A 27 2.99 -9.34 -12.72
CA GLY A 27 2.88 -8.76 -14.05
C GLY A 27 3.06 -7.24 -14.03
N ASP A 28 2.52 -6.57 -15.04
CA ASP A 28 2.57 -5.11 -15.15
C ASP A 28 1.44 -4.47 -14.31
N ILE A 29 1.64 -4.47 -12.99
CA ILE A 29 0.68 -3.91 -12.03
C ILE A 29 0.48 -2.42 -12.22
N GLU A 30 1.51 -1.70 -12.65
CA GLU A 30 1.39 -0.26 -12.91
C GLU A 30 0.39 -0.01 -14.03
N ALA A 31 0.56 -0.65 -15.19
CA ALA A 31 -0.36 -0.52 -16.31
C ALA A 31 -1.79 -0.95 -15.94
N PHE A 32 -1.92 -2.06 -15.21
CA PHE A 32 -3.21 -2.55 -14.72
C PHE A 32 -3.92 -1.53 -13.82
N LEU A 33 -3.21 -0.93 -12.86
CA LEU A 33 -3.80 0.05 -11.95
C LEU A 33 -4.12 1.38 -12.65
N ILE A 34 -3.31 1.82 -13.61
CA ILE A 34 -3.61 3.01 -14.42
C ILE A 34 -4.91 2.78 -15.20
N GLU A 35 -5.05 1.64 -15.88
CA GLU A 35 -6.27 1.32 -16.64
C GLU A 35 -7.50 1.28 -15.73
N ALA A 36 -7.39 0.65 -14.56
CA ALA A 36 -8.51 0.47 -13.64
C ALA A 36 -8.92 1.73 -12.88
N LEU A 37 -7.96 2.57 -12.47
CA LEU A 37 -8.20 3.64 -11.50
C LEU A 37 -7.98 5.06 -12.04
N SER A 38 -7.23 5.21 -13.13
CA SER A 38 -6.86 6.53 -13.66
C SER A 38 -6.68 6.50 -15.18
N PRO A 39 -7.67 6.01 -15.95
CA PRO A 39 -7.50 5.71 -17.36
C PRO A 39 -7.13 6.96 -18.16
N GLY A 40 -5.96 6.92 -18.80
CA GLY A 40 -5.46 8.00 -19.65
C GLY A 40 -4.76 9.13 -18.90
N GLU A 41 -4.53 9.00 -17.60
CA GLU A 41 -3.78 9.98 -16.80
C GLU A 41 -2.36 9.49 -16.49
N GLU A 42 -1.43 10.44 -16.38
CA GLU A 42 -0.10 10.18 -15.83
C GLU A 42 -0.19 10.03 -14.31
N ILE A 43 0.49 9.04 -13.74
CA ILE A 43 0.57 8.84 -12.30
C ILE A 43 1.97 9.17 -11.78
N ALA A 44 2.04 9.73 -10.58
CA ALA A 44 3.30 10.03 -9.90
C ALA A 44 3.83 8.81 -9.11
N ALA A 45 2.92 7.96 -8.63
CA ALA A 45 3.23 6.75 -7.88
C ALA A 45 2.02 5.82 -7.85
N TYR A 46 2.26 4.56 -7.47
CA TYR A 46 1.24 3.58 -7.15
C TYR A 46 1.66 2.69 -5.99
N ALA A 47 0.70 1.96 -5.46
CA ALA A 47 0.91 0.91 -4.46
C ALA A 47 -0.05 -0.26 -4.71
N TRP A 48 0.46 -1.46 -4.46
CA TRP A 48 -0.31 -2.70 -4.54
C TRP A 48 -0.21 -3.44 -3.21
N LEU A 49 -1.34 -3.60 -2.53
CA LEU A 49 -1.42 -4.10 -1.16
C LEU A 49 -2.30 -5.36 -1.12
N PRO A 50 -1.77 -6.53 -1.51
CA PRO A 50 -2.53 -7.78 -1.50
C PRO A 50 -2.67 -8.38 -0.10
N ASP A 51 -3.68 -9.24 0.08
CA ASP A 51 -3.88 -10.05 1.30
C ASP A 51 -2.79 -11.12 1.49
N ASN A 52 -2.12 -11.50 0.42
CA ASN A 52 -0.97 -12.38 0.42
C ASN A 52 0.13 -11.86 -0.53
N PRO A 53 1.41 -11.83 -0.12
CA PRO A 53 2.50 -11.43 -1.02
C PRO A 53 2.74 -12.39 -2.19
N ASP A 54 2.31 -13.66 -2.07
CA ASP A 54 2.37 -14.63 -3.15
C ASP A 54 1.15 -14.46 -4.08
N PRO A 55 1.34 -14.06 -5.35
CA PRO A 55 0.21 -13.85 -6.27
C PRO A 55 -0.60 -15.11 -6.52
N ASP A 56 -0.06 -16.31 -6.31
CA ASP A 56 -0.82 -17.56 -6.49
C ASP A 56 -1.76 -17.84 -5.30
N LEU A 57 -1.56 -17.16 -4.17
CA LEU A 57 -2.32 -17.35 -2.93
C LEU A 57 -3.20 -16.15 -2.55
N ALA A 58 -2.98 -15.00 -3.19
CA ALA A 58 -3.72 -13.78 -2.89
C ALA A 58 -5.14 -13.83 -3.45
N ASN A 59 -6.14 -13.49 -2.63
CA ASN A 59 -7.55 -13.48 -3.05
C ASN A 59 -8.08 -12.07 -3.28
N GLU A 60 -7.45 -11.07 -2.69
CA GLU A 60 -7.88 -9.69 -2.78
C GLU A 60 -6.70 -8.73 -2.57
N ALA A 61 -6.87 -7.49 -3.00
CA ALA A 61 -5.88 -6.45 -2.84
C ALA A 61 -6.51 -5.06 -2.79
N ILE A 62 -5.77 -4.12 -2.19
CA ILE A 62 -6.02 -2.69 -2.38
C ILE A 62 -4.98 -2.16 -3.36
N GLY A 63 -5.45 -1.62 -4.49
CA GLY A 63 -4.62 -0.84 -5.40
C GLY A 63 -4.81 0.64 -5.13
N VAL A 64 -3.72 1.41 -5.16
CA VAL A 64 -3.74 2.87 -5.01
C VAL A 64 -2.87 3.48 -6.10
N VAL A 65 -3.36 4.54 -6.74
CA VAL A 65 -2.58 5.37 -7.67
C VAL A 65 -2.66 6.83 -7.24
N TYR A 66 -1.62 7.58 -7.58
CA TYR A 66 -1.51 9.02 -7.33
C TYR A 66 -1.44 9.77 -8.66
N PRO A 67 -2.59 10.12 -9.27
CA PRO A 67 -2.61 10.82 -10.54
C PRO A 67 -1.98 12.21 -10.44
N VAL A 68 -1.25 12.61 -11.48
CA VAL A 68 -0.68 13.95 -11.59
C VAL A 68 -1.80 14.93 -11.89
N LEU A 69 -2.00 15.91 -11.00
CA LEU A 69 -2.96 16.98 -11.23
C LEU A 69 -2.31 18.09 -12.05
N VAL A 70 -2.68 18.18 -13.33
CA VAL A 70 -2.16 19.20 -14.25
C VAL A 70 -2.43 20.61 -13.70
N GLY A 71 -1.36 21.40 -13.53
CA GLY A 71 -1.43 22.76 -13.01
C GLY A 71 -1.43 22.88 -11.47
N ALA A 72 -1.34 21.78 -10.72
CA ALA A 72 -1.48 21.78 -9.27
C ALA A 72 -0.16 21.93 -8.47
N ALA A 73 0.91 22.44 -9.09
CA ALA A 73 2.20 22.76 -8.43
C ALA A 73 2.74 21.66 -7.51
N GLY A 74 2.72 20.39 -7.94
CA GLY A 74 3.25 19.25 -7.19
C GLY A 74 2.23 18.54 -6.29
N ASN A 75 0.96 18.93 -6.32
CA ASN A 75 -0.11 18.13 -5.71
C ASN A 75 -0.51 16.96 -6.64
N THR A 76 -0.91 15.86 -6.02
CA THR A 76 -1.44 14.67 -6.73
C THR A 76 -2.85 14.37 -6.23
N GLY A 77 -3.63 13.69 -7.07
CA GLY A 77 -4.86 13.05 -6.64
C GLY A 77 -4.55 11.76 -5.89
N ILE A 78 -5.59 11.12 -5.36
CA ILE A 78 -5.52 9.73 -4.90
C ILE A 78 -6.75 9.01 -5.44
N ALA A 79 -6.51 7.90 -6.13
CA ALA A 79 -7.56 6.97 -6.55
C ALA A 79 -7.20 5.58 -6.04
N ALA A 80 -8.18 4.87 -5.52
CA ALA A 80 -7.97 3.56 -4.92
C ALA A 80 -9.11 2.61 -5.25
N GLY A 81 -8.80 1.32 -5.29
CA GLY A 81 -9.76 0.27 -5.58
C GLY A 81 -9.50 -0.97 -4.74
N HIS A 82 -10.58 -1.65 -4.40
CA HIS A 82 -10.56 -3.03 -3.94
C HIS A 82 -10.64 -3.96 -5.14
N PHE A 83 -9.65 -4.83 -5.25
CA PHE A 83 -9.53 -5.84 -6.29
C PHE A 83 -9.77 -7.21 -5.68
N TYR A 84 -10.50 -8.05 -6.40
CA TYR A 84 -10.81 -9.41 -5.96
C TYR A 84 -10.41 -10.40 -7.05
N ARG A 85 -9.94 -11.57 -6.64
CA ARG A 85 -9.62 -12.65 -7.56
C ARG A 85 -10.91 -13.27 -8.08
N PHE A 86 -11.13 -13.15 -9.38
CA PHE A 86 -12.17 -13.89 -10.07
C PHE A 86 -11.50 -14.89 -11.02
N LYS A 87 -11.73 -16.19 -10.77
CA LYS A 87 -10.98 -17.29 -11.41
C LYS A 87 -9.47 -17.12 -11.13
N ASP A 88 -8.67 -16.88 -12.16
CA ASP A 88 -7.21 -16.78 -12.07
C ASP A 88 -6.71 -15.33 -12.22
N GLU A 89 -7.62 -14.36 -12.34
CA GLU A 89 -7.30 -12.95 -12.59
C GLU A 89 -7.78 -12.05 -11.46
N MET A 90 -7.08 -10.93 -11.26
CA MET A 90 -7.51 -9.86 -10.35
C MET A 90 -8.40 -8.89 -11.12
N GLU A 91 -9.58 -8.60 -10.58
CA GLU A 91 -10.53 -7.66 -11.17
C GLU A 91 -10.89 -6.55 -10.19
N LEU A 92 -11.14 -5.34 -10.69
CA LEU A 92 -11.66 -4.25 -9.87
C LEU A 92 -13.07 -4.59 -9.39
N ASN A 93 -13.23 -4.79 -8.09
CA ASN A 93 -14.52 -5.09 -7.48
C ASN A 93 -15.26 -3.83 -7.03
N SER A 94 -14.56 -2.86 -6.43
CA SER A 94 -15.15 -1.59 -6.00
C SER A 94 -14.11 -0.50 -5.92
N LEU A 95 -14.52 0.74 -6.17
CA LEU A 95 -13.71 1.91 -5.83
C LEU A 95 -13.67 2.08 -4.31
N VAL A 96 -12.52 2.53 -3.80
CA VAL A 96 -12.35 3.00 -2.43
C VAL A 96 -12.52 4.51 -2.44
N THR A 97 -13.46 5.01 -1.65
CA THR A 97 -13.75 6.45 -1.56
C THR A 97 -13.30 7.01 -0.21
N ASN A 98 -13.15 8.33 -0.11
CA ASN A 98 -12.75 9.05 1.13
C ASN A 98 -11.37 8.65 1.70
N LEU A 99 -10.52 7.97 0.92
CA LEU A 99 -9.15 7.67 1.31
C LEU A 99 -8.26 8.89 1.07
N PHE A 100 -7.41 9.21 2.03
CA PHE A 100 -6.46 10.31 1.94
C PHE A 100 -5.09 9.91 2.49
N GLY A 101 -4.07 10.67 2.10
CA GLY A 101 -2.70 10.50 2.56
C GLY A 101 -1.78 10.00 1.46
N TYR A 102 -0.56 9.66 1.85
CA TYR A 102 0.52 9.17 1.00
C TYR A 102 1.09 7.87 1.57
N ASP A 103 1.89 7.15 0.79
CA ASP A 103 2.63 5.97 1.26
C ASP A 103 1.72 4.91 1.94
N PRO A 104 0.73 4.37 1.19
CA PRO A 104 -0.23 3.44 1.75
C PRO A 104 0.46 2.10 2.01
N ARG A 105 0.23 1.52 3.19
CA ARG A 105 0.94 0.33 3.68
C ARG A 105 0.14 -0.40 4.76
N ASP A 106 0.72 -1.48 5.28
CA ASP A 106 0.21 -2.27 6.41
C ASP A 106 -1.26 -2.71 6.23
N ALA A 107 -1.62 -3.10 5.00
CA ALA A 107 -2.96 -3.58 4.70
C ALA A 107 -3.28 -4.85 5.50
N ARG A 108 -4.41 -4.82 6.21
CA ARG A 108 -4.90 -5.94 7.02
C ARG A 108 -6.34 -6.24 6.64
N PHE A 109 -6.56 -7.47 6.21
CA PHE A 109 -7.85 -7.92 5.71
C PHE A 109 -8.60 -8.65 6.82
N PHE A 110 -9.80 -8.17 7.14
CA PHE A 110 -10.71 -8.76 8.11
C PHE A 110 -12.00 -9.20 7.41
N ALA A 111 -12.82 -9.96 8.13
CA ALA A 111 -14.11 -10.43 7.61
C ALA A 111 -15.08 -9.29 7.28
N ASP A 112 -15.06 -8.19 8.03
CA ASP A 112 -16.02 -7.08 7.89
C ASP A 112 -15.41 -5.80 7.26
N ARG A 113 -14.09 -5.75 7.16
CA ARG A 113 -13.36 -4.54 6.73
C ARG A 113 -11.95 -4.86 6.24
N ILE A 114 -11.31 -3.87 5.64
CA ILE A 114 -9.88 -3.81 5.43
C ILE A 114 -9.34 -2.61 6.22
N GLU A 115 -8.17 -2.72 6.82
CA GLU A 115 -7.47 -1.58 7.41
C GLU A 115 -6.21 -1.28 6.61
N ILE A 116 -5.97 0.00 6.30
CA ILE A 116 -4.75 0.45 5.63
C ILE A 116 -4.17 1.66 6.36
N THR A 117 -2.87 1.83 6.28
CA THR A 117 -2.15 2.93 6.92
C THR A 117 -1.60 3.88 5.86
N THR A 118 -1.71 5.18 6.08
CA THR A 118 -1.12 6.23 5.22
C THR A 118 -0.41 7.27 6.06
N ASN A 119 0.44 8.08 5.44
CA ASN A 119 0.96 9.32 6.02
C ASN A 119 0.07 10.51 5.62
N VAL A 120 -0.32 11.33 6.58
CA VAL A 120 -1.10 12.57 6.41
C VAL A 120 -0.35 13.75 7.01
N LEU A 121 -0.70 14.96 6.59
CA LEU A 121 -0.12 16.19 7.13
C LEU A 121 -0.59 16.39 8.58
N GLY A 122 0.37 16.54 9.49
CA GLY A 122 0.16 17.07 10.81
C GLY A 122 0.03 18.60 10.83
N PRO A 123 -0.39 19.19 11.97
CA PRO A 123 -0.64 20.63 12.07
C PRO A 123 0.56 21.53 11.76
N ASN A 124 1.78 21.01 11.92
CA ASN A 124 3.02 21.76 11.74
C ASN A 124 3.87 21.24 10.57
N ASP A 125 3.33 20.33 9.77
CA ASP A 125 4.10 19.71 8.68
C ASP A 125 4.22 20.68 7.51
N PRO A 126 5.42 20.82 6.91
CA PRO A 126 5.53 21.39 5.57
C PRO A 126 4.71 20.54 4.59
N ARG A 127 4.08 21.18 3.59
CA ARG A 127 3.21 20.50 2.62
C ARG A 127 3.84 19.30 1.90
N CYS A 128 5.17 19.29 1.75
CA CYS A 128 5.92 18.21 1.12
C CYS A 128 6.01 16.93 1.95
N CYS A 129 5.76 17.02 3.25
CA CYS A 129 6.44 16.17 4.21
C CYS A 129 5.47 15.70 5.31
N PRO A 130 4.44 14.90 4.95
CA PRO A 130 3.49 14.35 5.91
C PRO A 130 4.18 13.45 6.93
N SER A 131 3.95 13.71 8.21
CA SER A 131 4.59 13.02 9.34
C SER A 131 3.61 12.24 10.21
N LYS A 132 2.31 12.50 10.11
CA LYS A 132 1.30 11.81 10.90
C LYS A 132 0.88 10.52 10.23
N VAL A 133 0.83 9.45 11.02
CA VAL A 133 0.31 8.17 10.58
C VAL A 133 -1.20 8.17 10.78
N GLN A 134 -1.93 7.77 9.75
CA GLN A 134 -3.37 7.60 9.79
C GLN A 134 -3.77 6.19 9.38
N VAL A 135 -4.56 5.53 10.22
CA VAL A 135 -5.20 4.25 9.88
C VAL A 135 -6.60 4.52 9.33
N TRP A 136 -6.92 3.90 8.21
CA TRP A 136 -8.23 3.94 7.58
C TRP A 136 -8.89 2.57 7.70
N ARG A 137 -10.15 2.57 8.11
CA ARG A 137 -11.04 1.42 8.01
C ARG A 137 -11.83 1.52 6.71
N LEU A 138 -11.79 0.48 5.90
CA LEU A 138 -12.57 0.32 4.68
C LEU A 138 -13.66 -0.73 4.95
N PRO A 139 -14.90 -0.35 5.29
CA PRO A 139 -15.99 -1.32 5.48
C PRO A 139 -16.26 -2.07 4.17
N ARG A 140 -16.48 -3.39 4.22
CA ARG A 140 -16.76 -4.19 3.00
C ARG A 140 -18.10 -3.86 2.35
N ALA A 141 -18.98 -3.13 3.04
CA ALA A 141 -20.30 -2.78 2.53
C ALA A 141 -20.23 -1.78 1.36
N ASP A 142 -19.28 -0.85 1.41
CA ASP A 142 -19.20 0.28 0.47
C ASP A 142 -17.77 0.74 0.15
N PHE A 143 -16.76 0.22 0.85
CA PHE A 143 -15.36 0.66 0.76
C PHE A 143 -15.18 2.18 0.91
N ALA A 144 -16.07 2.84 1.66
CA ALA A 144 -15.90 4.22 2.04
C ALA A 144 -14.95 4.31 3.24
N ALA A 145 -13.74 4.83 3.01
CA ALA A 145 -12.72 4.92 4.03
C ALA A 145 -13.17 5.81 5.20
N VAL A 146 -13.02 5.28 6.41
CA VAL A 146 -13.31 5.97 7.67
C VAL A 146 -12.03 6.05 8.48
N GLN A 147 -11.72 7.26 8.93
CA GLN A 147 -10.57 7.52 9.80
C GLN A 147 -10.74 6.77 11.13
N VAL A 148 -9.73 6.00 11.53
CA VAL A 148 -9.65 5.44 12.89
C VAL A 148 -8.98 6.48 13.80
N PRO A 149 -9.60 6.85 14.94
CA PRO A 149 -9.04 7.82 15.88
C PRO A 149 -7.72 7.40 16.52
#